data_AF-A0A2V1DA79-F1
#
_entry.id   AF-A0A2V1DA79-F1
#
_cell.length_a   1.000
_cell.length_b   1.000
_cell.length_c   1.000
_cell.angle_alpha   90.00
_cell.angle_beta   90.00
_cell.angle_gamma   90.00
#
_symmetry.space_group_name_H-M   'P 1'
#
loop_
_entity.id
_entity.type
_entity.pdbx_description
1 polymer ?
#
loop_
_entity_poly.entity_id
_entity_poly.type
_entity_poly.pdbx_seq_one_letter_code
_entity_poly.pdbx_strand_id
1 'polypeptide(L)'
;MRPLLFYNVATIVWLPAKNEIPAEYMQAASGIDHGCFDHPAIILWIDPTGTEAMILMMTSFGGQDLQRRHPNSDRMRSHYLPVHPSSPHPDNGSLLYLREDALLSRNSYIITAPRRTIKAALLRPYKGQTCVLRADPFDKLKEYINFRVPPASFISNAVCQLCLVGFDL
;
A
#
# COMPACT_ATOMS: atom_id res chain seq x y z
N MET A 1 -18.94 9.70 -7.01
CA MET A 1 -18.04 8.51 -7.09
C MET A 1 -17.06 8.71 -8.22
N ARG A 2 -15.75 8.77 -7.96
CA ARG A 2 -14.73 8.61 -9.02
C ARG A 2 -14.47 7.11 -9.17
N PRO A 3 -14.79 6.48 -10.30
CA PRO A 3 -14.48 5.06 -10.52
C PRO A 3 -12.96 4.83 -10.47
N LEU A 4 -12.52 3.64 -10.03
CA LEU A 4 -11.10 3.22 -10.04
C LEU A 4 -10.49 3.02 -11.42
N LEU A 5 -11.09 3.55 -12.47
CA LEU A 5 -10.54 3.54 -13.84
C LEU A 5 -9.14 4.19 -13.96
N PHE A 6 -8.58 4.75 -12.87
CA PHE A 6 -7.31 5.48 -12.88
C PHE A 6 -6.15 4.79 -12.14
N TYR A 7 -6.38 3.74 -11.36
CA TYR A 7 -5.29 3.09 -10.63
C TYR A 7 -5.06 1.68 -11.15
N ASN A 8 -3.79 1.34 -11.34
CA ASN A 8 -3.33 0.01 -11.72
C ASN A 8 -2.55 -0.63 -10.57
N VAL A 9 -2.44 -1.96 -10.56
CA VAL A 9 -1.45 -2.64 -9.72
C VAL A 9 -0.06 -2.08 -9.96
N ALA A 10 0.80 -2.16 -8.93
CA ALA A 10 2.14 -1.59 -8.92
C ALA A 10 2.21 -0.05 -8.91
N THR A 11 1.06 0.66 -8.85
CA THR A 11 1.01 2.12 -8.74
C THR A 11 1.24 2.58 -7.31
N ILE A 12 2.08 3.61 -7.14
CA ILE A 12 2.24 4.36 -5.90
C ILE A 12 1.14 5.42 -5.83
N VAL A 13 0.42 5.40 -4.73
CA VAL A 13 -0.72 6.26 -4.40
C VAL A 13 -0.47 6.95 -3.08
N TRP A 14 -1.32 7.90 -2.73
CA TRP A 14 -1.30 8.62 -1.47
C TRP A 14 -2.54 8.27 -0.64
N LEU A 15 -2.33 7.87 0.61
CA LEU A 15 -3.40 7.83 1.60
C LEU A 15 -3.42 9.19 2.33
N PRO A 16 -4.46 10.01 2.14
CA PRO A 16 -4.50 11.36 2.69
C PRO A 16 -4.51 11.36 4.21
N ALA A 17 -4.24 12.53 4.81
CA ALA A 17 -4.40 12.71 6.25
C ALA A 17 -5.85 12.43 6.66
N LYS A 18 -6.06 11.90 7.87
CA LYS A 18 -7.38 11.45 8.34
C LYS A 18 -8.43 12.57 8.32
N ASN A 19 -8.02 13.81 8.61
CA ASN A 19 -8.87 15.00 8.59
C ASN A 19 -9.24 15.49 7.18
N GLU A 20 -8.57 14.99 6.14
CA GLU A 20 -8.88 15.28 4.74
C GLU A 20 -9.80 14.22 4.11
N ILE A 21 -10.17 13.18 4.86
CA ILE A 21 -11.07 12.13 4.39
C ILE A 21 -12.51 12.68 4.47
N PRO A 22 -13.26 12.68 3.35
CA PRO A 22 -14.65 13.11 3.36
C PRO A 22 -15.48 12.28 4.34
N ALA A 23 -16.47 12.91 4.98
CA ALA A 23 -17.31 12.29 6.00
C ALA A 23 -17.93 10.96 5.53
N GLU A 24 -18.33 10.88 4.25
CA GLU A 24 -18.91 9.69 3.62
C GLU A 24 -17.97 8.46 3.59
N TYR A 25 -16.64 8.65 3.71
CA TYR A 25 -15.67 7.57 3.77
C TYR A 25 -15.03 7.39 5.17
N MET A 26 -15.47 8.13 6.19
CA MET A 26 -14.88 8.05 7.53
C MET A 26 -15.08 6.69 8.19
N GLN A 27 -16.23 6.03 7.95
CA GLN A 27 -16.45 4.67 8.43
C GLN A 27 -15.47 3.68 7.77
N ALA A 28 -15.24 3.80 6.47
CA ALA A 28 -14.25 2.99 5.75
C ALA A 28 -12.81 3.24 6.24
N ALA A 29 -12.50 4.46 6.69
CA ALA A 29 -11.20 4.81 7.24
C ALA A 29 -11.01 4.39 8.70
N SER A 30 -12.08 4.00 9.42
CA SER A 30 -12.03 3.70 10.86
C SER A 30 -11.15 2.49 11.20
N GLY A 31 -11.03 1.51 10.28
CA GLY A 31 -10.18 0.32 10.43
C GLY A 31 -8.71 0.52 10.04
N ILE A 32 -8.31 1.74 9.67
CA ILE A 32 -6.93 2.05 9.30
C ILE A 32 -6.20 2.63 10.51
N ASP A 33 -5.04 2.05 10.85
CA ASP A 33 -4.20 2.53 11.94
C ASP A 33 -3.80 4.00 11.73
N HIS A 34 -3.84 4.79 12.80
CA HIS A 34 -3.56 6.23 12.74
C HIS A 34 -2.21 6.58 12.10
N GLY A 35 -1.18 5.74 12.28
CA GLY A 35 0.14 5.93 11.69
C GLY A 35 0.26 5.58 10.21
N CYS A 36 -0.85 5.27 9.52
CA CYS A 36 -0.84 4.96 8.09
C CYS A 36 -1.37 6.10 7.22
N PHE A 37 -2.08 7.08 7.79
CA PHE A 37 -2.52 8.26 7.05
C PHE A 37 -1.35 9.18 6.73
N ASP A 38 -1.54 10.08 5.76
CA ASP A 38 -0.52 11.05 5.32
C ASP A 38 0.77 10.39 4.78
N HIS A 39 0.60 9.26 4.08
CA HIS A 39 1.71 8.45 3.61
C HIS A 39 1.51 7.91 2.19
N PRO A 40 2.60 7.68 1.45
CA PRO A 40 2.53 6.95 0.20
C PRO A 40 2.26 5.47 0.47
N ALA A 41 1.65 4.80 -0.50
CA ALA A 41 1.43 3.37 -0.49
C ALA A 41 1.54 2.81 -1.90
N ILE A 42 1.83 1.52 -2.04
CA ILE A 42 1.81 0.81 -3.32
C ILE A 42 0.62 -0.15 -3.40
N ILE A 43 -0.04 -0.19 -4.56
CA ILE A 43 -1.13 -1.13 -4.83
C ILE A 43 -0.56 -2.50 -5.21
N LEU A 44 -0.88 -3.51 -4.40
CA LEU A 44 -0.58 -4.92 -4.70
C LEU A 44 -1.65 -5.58 -5.54
N TRP A 45 -2.91 -5.24 -5.29
CA TRP A 45 -4.07 -5.83 -5.92
C TRP A 45 -5.26 -4.87 -5.86
N ILE A 46 -6.14 -4.97 -6.84
CA ILE A 46 -7.41 -4.24 -6.92
C ILE A 46 -8.48 -5.29 -7.12
N ASP A 47 -9.59 -5.15 -6.40
CA ASP A 47 -10.70 -6.06 -6.56
C ASP A 47 -11.36 -5.90 -7.95
N PRO A 48 -12.02 -6.94 -8.48
CA PRO A 48 -12.65 -6.87 -9.80
C PRO A 48 -13.71 -5.78 -9.94
N THR A 49 -14.36 -5.36 -8.84
CA THR A 49 -15.36 -4.27 -8.88
C THR A 49 -14.71 -2.89 -8.85
N GLY A 50 -13.42 -2.83 -8.51
CA GLY A 50 -12.71 -1.58 -8.32
C GLY A 50 -13.30 -0.75 -7.18
N THR A 51 -13.59 -1.37 -6.04
CA THR A 51 -14.01 -0.70 -4.80
C THR A 51 -12.98 -0.81 -3.69
N GLU A 52 -12.12 -1.83 -3.75
CA GLU A 52 -11.12 -2.17 -2.75
C GLU A 52 -9.75 -2.37 -3.37
N ALA A 53 -8.73 -1.98 -2.63
CA ALA A 53 -7.35 -2.21 -2.99
C ALA A 53 -6.60 -2.81 -1.80
N MET A 54 -5.72 -3.76 -2.09
CA MET A 54 -4.72 -4.22 -1.13
C MET A 54 -3.43 -3.43 -1.35
N ILE A 55 -2.92 -2.82 -0.29
CA ILE A 55 -1.75 -1.95 -0.34
C ILE A 55 -0.67 -2.35 0.66
N LEU A 56 0.56 -1.90 0.39
CA LEU A 56 1.63 -1.77 1.38
C LEU A 56 1.96 -0.29 1.57
N MET A 57 2.16 0.12 2.82
CA MET A 57 2.57 1.47 3.14
C MET A 57 4.02 1.72 2.74
N MET A 58 4.37 2.98 2.52
CA MET A 58 5.73 3.42 2.22
C MET A 58 6.18 4.46 3.24
N THR A 59 7.49 4.57 3.43
CA THR A 59 8.11 5.58 4.29
C THR A 59 9.34 6.16 3.62
N SER A 60 9.68 7.40 3.97
CA SER A 60 10.95 8.01 3.56
C SER A 60 11.99 8.08 4.68
N PHE A 61 11.62 7.70 5.91
CA PHE A 61 12.44 7.95 7.11
C PHE A 61 12.95 9.39 7.24
N GLY A 62 12.19 10.37 6.74
CA GLY A 62 12.63 11.77 6.70
C GLY A 62 13.81 12.01 5.74
N GLY A 63 14.02 11.14 4.75
CA GLY A 63 15.13 11.18 3.80
C GLY A 63 16.39 10.43 4.25
N GLN A 64 16.36 9.73 5.38
CA GLN A 64 17.49 8.93 5.85
C GLN A 64 17.55 7.56 5.17
N ASP A 65 18.77 7.09 4.91
CA ASP A 65 18.98 5.75 4.38
C ASP A 65 18.69 4.65 5.40
N LEU A 66 18.30 3.48 4.90
CA LEU A 66 17.94 2.32 5.71
C LEU A 66 19.04 1.91 6.70
N GLN A 67 20.31 1.88 6.26
CA GLN A 67 21.44 1.56 7.14
C GLN A 67 21.64 2.62 8.23
N ARG A 68 21.38 3.91 7.94
CA ARG A 68 21.45 4.96 8.96
C ARG A 68 20.29 4.86 9.94
N ARG A 69 19.08 4.54 9.46
CA ARG A 69 17.88 4.40 10.30
C ARG A 69 17.93 3.18 11.21
N HIS A 70 18.47 2.06 10.71
CA HIS A 70 18.58 0.79 11.42
C HIS A 70 20.01 0.23 11.30
N PRO A 71 21.00 0.83 12.00
CA PRO A 71 22.41 0.49 11.82
C PRO A 71 22.75 -0.94 12.28
N ASN A 72 22.15 -1.37 13.39
CA ASN A 72 22.56 -2.59 14.09
C ASN A 72 21.51 -3.71 14.04
N SER A 73 20.54 -3.65 13.13
CA SER A 73 19.44 -4.63 13.11
C SER A 73 18.98 -5.01 11.71
N ASP A 74 19.56 -6.08 11.19
CA ASP A 74 19.19 -6.74 9.93
C ASP A 74 17.72 -7.16 9.95
N ARG A 75 17.23 -7.62 11.12
CA ARG A 75 15.81 -7.95 11.34
C ARG A 75 14.90 -6.75 11.11
N MET A 76 15.28 -5.56 11.58
CA MET A 76 14.49 -4.35 11.31
C MET A 76 14.60 -3.95 9.84
N ARG A 77 15.78 -4.08 9.22
CA ARG A 77 16.00 -3.73 7.81
C ARG A 77 15.17 -4.59 6.86
N SER A 78 15.01 -5.88 7.14
CA SER A 78 14.20 -6.80 6.31
C SER A 78 12.71 -6.42 6.20
N HIS A 79 12.22 -5.51 7.05
CA HIS A 79 10.88 -4.96 6.93
C HIS A 79 10.74 -3.89 5.83
N TYR A 80 11.82 -3.56 5.12
CA TYR A 80 11.84 -2.45 4.16
C TYR A 80 12.51 -2.84 2.86
N LEU A 81 11.87 -2.56 1.72
CA LEU A 81 12.49 -2.66 0.40
C LEU A 81 12.70 -1.28 -0.21
N PRO A 82 13.93 -0.91 -0.61
CA PRO A 82 14.20 0.40 -1.17
C PRO A 82 13.64 0.55 -2.58
N VAL A 83 13.19 1.76 -2.89
CA VAL A 83 12.82 2.20 -4.23
C VAL A 83 13.83 3.24 -4.70
N HIS A 84 14.36 3.08 -5.91
CA HIS A 84 15.27 4.05 -6.54
C HIS A 84 14.64 5.46 -6.54
N PRO A 85 15.36 6.52 -6.12
CA PRO A 85 16.82 6.64 -6.03
C PRO A 85 17.48 6.26 -4.69
N SER A 86 16.77 5.59 -3.77
CA SER A 86 17.38 5.12 -2.53
C SER A 86 18.55 4.15 -2.79
N SER A 87 19.51 4.08 -1.86
CA SER A 87 20.56 3.06 -1.93
C SER A 87 19.98 1.64 -1.91
N PRO A 88 20.63 0.67 -2.58
CA PRO A 88 20.27 -0.74 -2.48
C PRO A 88 20.22 -1.23 -1.04
N HIS A 89 19.40 -2.25 -0.79
CA HIS A 89 19.25 -2.82 0.55
C HIS A 89 20.61 -3.34 1.04
N PRO A 90 21.11 -2.91 2.21
CA PRO A 90 22.49 -3.18 2.63
C PRO A 90 22.78 -4.68 2.80
N ASP A 91 21.76 -5.47 3.17
CA ASP A 91 21.95 -6.89 3.49
C ASP A 91 21.76 -7.85 2.31
N ASN A 92 21.12 -7.40 1.22
CA ASN A 92 20.76 -8.30 0.11
C ASN A 92 20.82 -7.65 -1.28
N GLY A 93 21.20 -6.38 -1.39
CA GLY A 93 21.35 -5.67 -2.65
C GLY A 93 20.05 -5.36 -3.41
N SER A 94 18.87 -5.69 -2.86
CA SER A 94 17.59 -5.44 -3.54
C SER A 94 17.36 -3.95 -3.73
N LEU A 95 16.83 -3.58 -4.90
CA LEU A 95 16.39 -2.22 -5.23
C LEU A 95 15.27 -2.27 -6.26
N LEU A 96 14.17 -1.57 -5.97
CA LEU A 96 13.00 -1.50 -6.83
C LEU A 96 13.03 -0.26 -7.73
N TYR A 97 12.53 -0.38 -8.96
CA TYR A 97 12.61 0.67 -9.97
C TYR A 97 11.22 1.05 -10.51
N LEU A 98 10.99 2.34 -10.67
CA LEU A 98 9.83 2.90 -11.36
C LEU A 98 10.00 2.87 -12.88
N ARG A 99 8.88 2.94 -13.61
CA ARG A 99 8.83 3.06 -15.08
C ARG A 99 9.23 4.46 -15.53
N GLU A 100 9.59 4.58 -16.82
CA GLU A 100 9.70 5.86 -17.55
C GLU A 100 10.51 6.94 -16.82
N ASP A 101 11.64 6.55 -16.23
CA ASP A 101 12.55 7.41 -15.47
C ASP A 101 11.90 8.22 -14.33
N ALA A 102 10.71 7.83 -13.89
CA ALA A 102 10.06 8.44 -12.74
C ALA A 102 10.90 8.26 -11.48
N LEU A 103 11.03 9.33 -10.69
CA LEU A 103 11.79 9.33 -9.45
C LEU A 103 10.94 9.85 -8.30
N LEU A 104 11.09 9.21 -7.14
CA LEU A 104 10.55 9.73 -5.90
C LEU A 104 11.46 10.86 -5.41
N SER A 105 10.85 11.96 -4.96
CA SER A 105 11.56 13.16 -4.46
C SER A 105 12.44 12.93 -3.23
N ARG A 106 12.35 11.76 -2.60
CA ARG A 106 13.09 11.38 -1.39
C ARG A 106 13.41 9.89 -1.46
N ASN A 107 14.48 9.49 -0.78
CA ASN A 107 14.73 8.08 -0.49
C ASN A 107 13.50 7.50 0.19
N SER A 108 13.00 6.40 -0.34
CA SER A 108 11.70 5.84 -0.04
C SER A 108 11.76 4.32 -0.04
N TYR A 109 11.00 3.74 0.88
CA TYR A 109 11.03 2.32 1.19
C TYR A 109 9.59 1.80 1.26
N ILE A 110 9.34 0.64 0.67
CA ILE A 110 8.10 -0.11 0.87
C ILE A 110 8.21 -0.86 2.18
N ILE A 111 7.25 -0.67 3.08
CA ILE A 111 7.13 -1.44 4.32
C ILE A 111 6.51 -2.78 3.95
N THR A 112 7.20 -3.89 4.22
CA THR A 112 6.84 -5.21 3.68
C THR A 112 5.67 -5.89 4.41
N ALA A 113 5.28 -5.37 5.58
CA ALA A 113 4.10 -5.79 6.35
C ALA A 113 3.61 -4.69 7.31
N PRO A 114 2.33 -4.72 7.76
CA PRO A 114 1.25 -5.56 7.27
C PRO A 114 0.70 -5.07 5.93
N ARG A 115 0.04 -5.98 5.20
CA ARG A 115 -0.78 -5.62 4.03
C ARG A 115 -2.11 -5.08 4.52
N ARG A 116 -2.67 -4.09 3.83
CA ARG A 116 -3.95 -3.48 4.22
C ARG A 116 -4.93 -3.52 3.06
N THR A 117 -6.15 -3.99 3.30
CA THR A 117 -7.26 -3.81 2.38
C THR A 117 -7.98 -2.53 2.76
N ILE A 118 -8.13 -1.61 1.80
CA ILE A 118 -8.79 -0.32 2.02
C ILE A 118 -9.78 -0.04 0.90
N LYS A 119 -10.78 0.82 1.18
CA LYS A 119 -11.62 1.36 0.12
C LYS A 119 -10.78 2.22 -0.79
N ALA A 120 -10.75 1.87 -2.07
CA ALA A 120 -9.86 2.52 -3.00
C ALA A 120 -10.30 3.96 -3.32
N ALA A 121 -11.55 4.33 -3.03
CA ALA A 121 -12.03 5.72 -3.04
C ALA A 121 -11.27 6.65 -2.06
N LEU A 122 -10.58 6.08 -1.06
CA LEU A 122 -9.71 6.83 -0.14
C LEU A 122 -8.38 7.23 -0.79
N LEU A 123 -7.96 6.57 -1.86
CA LEU A 123 -6.65 6.74 -2.47
C LEU A 123 -6.62 7.96 -3.40
N ARG A 124 -5.53 8.72 -3.33
CA ARG A 124 -5.24 9.85 -4.21
C ARG A 124 -4.01 9.58 -5.08
N PRO A 125 -3.85 10.24 -6.24
CA PRO A 125 -2.61 10.18 -6.99
C PRO A 125 -1.44 10.69 -6.14
N TYR A 126 -0.29 10.02 -6.21
CA TYR A 126 0.89 10.46 -5.48
C TYR A 126 1.44 11.77 -6.06
N LYS A 127 1.30 12.87 -5.30
CA LYS A 127 1.78 14.21 -5.71
C LYS A 127 1.34 14.65 -7.11
N GLY A 128 0.15 14.23 -7.55
CA GLY A 128 -0.36 14.53 -8.88
C GLY A 128 0.39 13.83 -10.03
N GLN A 129 1.22 12.83 -9.74
CA GLN A 129 2.00 12.08 -10.70
C GLN A 129 1.61 10.59 -10.68
N THR A 130 1.80 9.93 -11.82
CA THR A 130 1.64 8.48 -11.95
C THR A 130 3.01 7.82 -11.76
N CYS A 131 3.24 7.24 -10.58
CA CYS A 131 4.45 6.50 -10.29
C CYS A 131 4.14 5.01 -10.25
N VAL A 132 4.69 4.23 -11.18
CA VAL A 132 4.39 2.78 -11.31
C VAL A 132 5.69 2.00 -11.27
N LEU A 133 5.77 0.92 -10.47
CA LEU A 133 6.92 0.02 -10.52
C LEU A 133 7.00 -0.69 -11.88
N ARG A 134 8.23 -0.98 -12.33
CA ARG A 134 8.47 -1.89 -13.45
C ARG A 134 7.96 -3.29 -13.09
N ALA A 135 7.62 -4.10 -14.10
CA ALA A 135 7.06 -5.44 -13.91
C ALA A 135 7.99 -6.34 -13.08
N ASP A 136 9.24 -6.52 -13.50
CA ASP A 136 10.15 -7.44 -12.80
C ASP A 136 10.43 -7.04 -11.33
N PRO A 137 10.70 -5.76 -11.00
CA PRO A 137 10.78 -5.33 -9.59
C PRO A 137 9.48 -5.55 -8.81
N PHE A 138 8.31 -5.37 -9.42
CA PHE A 138 7.05 -5.63 -8.75
C PHE A 138 6.83 -7.12 -8.50
N ASP A 139 7.25 -8.00 -9.41
CA ASP A 139 7.24 -9.44 -9.20
C ASP A 139 8.18 -9.84 -8.06
N LYS A 140 9.39 -9.26 -8.00
CA LYS A 140 10.32 -9.45 -6.88
C LYS A 140 9.73 -8.98 -5.55
N LEU A 141 9.01 -7.86 -5.52
CA LEU A 141 8.30 -7.41 -4.32
C LEU A 141 7.27 -8.45 -3.87
N LYS A 142 6.45 -8.95 -4.80
CA LYS A 142 5.44 -9.99 -4.49
C LYS A 142 6.09 -11.27 -3.97
N GLU A 143 7.19 -11.71 -4.57
CA GLU A 143 7.95 -12.87 -4.11
C GLU A 143 8.52 -12.63 -2.71
N TYR A 144 9.19 -11.50 -2.48
CA TYR A 144 9.80 -11.14 -1.20
C TYR A 144 8.80 -11.16 -0.05
N ILE A 145 7.59 -10.64 -0.28
CA ILE A 145 6.56 -10.62 0.74
C ILE A 145 5.72 -11.91 0.76
N ASN A 146 5.96 -12.88 -0.12
CA ASN A 146 5.10 -14.05 -0.34
C ASN A 146 3.63 -13.66 -0.58
N PHE A 147 3.41 -12.75 -1.53
CA PHE A 147 2.09 -12.27 -1.92
C PHE A 147 1.35 -13.32 -2.73
N ARG A 148 0.08 -13.52 -2.41
CA ARG A 148 -0.86 -14.31 -3.19
C ARG A 148 -2.11 -13.49 -3.42
N VAL A 149 -2.61 -13.53 -4.65
CA VAL A 149 -3.86 -12.87 -5.01
C VAL A 149 -5.00 -13.50 -4.19
N PRO A 150 -5.87 -12.70 -3.54
CA PRO A 150 -7.03 -13.25 -2.85
C PRO A 150 -7.93 -14.05 -3.81
N PRO A 151 -8.46 -15.21 -3.40
CA PRO A 151 -9.39 -15.95 -4.23
C PRO A 151 -10.71 -15.16 -4.38
N ALA A 152 -11.36 -15.29 -5.55
CA ALA A 152 -12.56 -14.52 -5.89
C ALA A 152 -13.72 -14.67 -4.88
N SER A 153 -13.75 -15.76 -4.11
CA SER A 153 -14.75 -16.01 -3.07
C SER A 153 -14.67 -15.09 -1.84
N PHE A 154 -13.58 -14.32 -1.66
CA PHE A 154 -13.49 -13.32 -0.59
C PHE A 154 -14.26 -12.03 -0.87
N ILE A 155 -14.78 -11.85 -2.09
CA ILE A 155 -15.46 -10.61 -2.53
C ILE A 155 -16.89 -10.50 -1.95
N SER A 156 -17.45 -11.56 -1.34
CA SER A 156 -18.88 -11.61 -0.97
C SER A 156 -19.24 -11.39 0.52
N ASN A 157 -18.29 -11.27 1.46
CA ASN A 157 -18.63 -11.31 2.90
C ASN A 157 -18.47 -9.98 3.65
N ALA A 158 -18.90 -8.87 3.05
CA ALA A 158 -19.14 -7.61 3.77
C ALA A 158 -20.63 -7.23 3.86
N VAL A 159 -21.55 -8.16 3.55
CA VAL A 159 -22.98 -8.05 3.89
C VAL A 159 -23.41 -9.35 4.55
N CYS A 160 -23.13 -9.48 5.84
CA CYS A 160 -24.03 -10.23 6.73
C CYS A 160 -23.80 -9.69 8.14
N GLN A 161 -24.42 -8.55 8.39
CA GLN A 161 -24.58 -7.98 9.72
C GLN A 161 -25.50 -8.90 10.52
N LEU A 162 -25.08 -9.19 11.74
CA LEU A 162 -25.91 -9.64 12.85
C LEU A 162 -27.35 -9.09 12.76
N CYS A 163 -28.34 -9.97 12.77
CA CYS A 163 -29.62 -9.88 13.51
C CYS A 163 -30.66 -10.82 12.88
N LEU A 164 -30.77 -12.04 13.38
CA LEU A 164 -32.07 -12.69 13.59
C LEU A 164 -32.00 -13.43 14.93
N VAL A 165 -32.21 -12.67 16.00
CA VAL A 165 -32.69 -13.21 17.26
C VAL A 165 -34.22 -13.16 17.19
N GLY A 166 -34.87 -14.30 17.35
CA GLY A 166 -36.23 -14.43 17.88
C GLY A 166 -37.40 -14.28 16.91
N PHE A 167 -38.15 -15.38 16.70
CA PHE A 167 -39.58 -15.45 17.01
C PHE A 167 -40.02 -16.94 17.13
N ASP A 168 -40.52 -17.26 18.32
CA ASP A 168 -41.47 -18.29 18.78
C ASP A 168 -41.67 -19.63 18.02
N LEU A 169 -41.53 -20.74 18.77
CA LEU A 169 -42.61 -21.64 19.17
C LEU A 169 -42.24 -22.42 20.44
#